data_AF-A0A543IKW2-F1
#
_entry.id   AF-A0A543IKW2-F1
#
_cell.length_a   1.000
_cell.length_b   1.000
_cell.length_c   1.000
_cell.angle_alpha   90.00
_cell.angle_beta   90.00
_cell.angle_gamma   90.00
#
_symmetry.space_group_name_H-M   'P 1'
#
loop_
_entity.id
_entity.type
_entity.pdbx_description
1 polymer ?
#
loop_
_entity_poly.entity_id
_entity_poly.type
_entity_poly.pdbx_seq_one_letter_code
_entity_poly.pdbx_strand_id
1 'polypeptide(L)'
;MQATTWWRRLDRHSLELIIGLALLGVGLSVLFPLLGVVGLIPPQETREVTLNSDTEVTAPSGDGVSLSGTRQAELTVDDPGLLDRVLLAGPGIVQGVLVLVVLTLLMQIALTFSGSGEFFVRRNTRRLYTIAVGLLLIATVVPALEVVTTTALVSGTPVEQAVVITYRLSGVTVLLSFLAVALAGAFAHGTRLRADTEGLV
;
A
#
# COMPACT_ATOMS: atom_id res chain seq x y z
N MET A 1 35.99 -19.84 -19.89
CA MET A 1 34.55 -19.67 -19.58
C MET A 1 34.34 -18.31 -18.93
N GLN A 2 33.85 -17.32 -19.70
CA GLN A 2 33.79 -15.88 -19.35
C GLN A 2 32.41 -15.47 -18.79
N ALA A 3 31.98 -16.03 -17.66
CA ALA A 3 30.68 -15.71 -17.06
C ALA A 3 30.71 -14.65 -15.93
N THR A 4 31.78 -13.85 -15.77
CA THR A 4 32.14 -13.37 -14.40
C THR A 4 32.08 -11.87 -14.10
N THR A 5 31.80 -10.97 -15.05
CA THR A 5 31.73 -9.51 -14.76
C THR A 5 30.33 -8.92 -14.84
N TRP A 6 29.50 -9.40 -15.76
CA TRP A 6 28.12 -8.91 -15.92
C TRP A 6 27.21 -9.39 -14.78
N TRP A 7 27.31 -10.67 -14.39
CA TRP A 7 26.53 -11.24 -13.27
C TRP A 7 26.81 -10.56 -11.93
N ARG A 8 28.06 -10.20 -11.62
CA ARG A 8 28.39 -9.46 -10.39
C ARG A 8 27.88 -8.01 -10.38
N ARG A 9 27.78 -7.37 -11.56
CA ARG A 9 27.18 -6.02 -11.68
C ARG A 9 25.67 -6.08 -11.54
N LEU A 10 25.04 -7.09 -12.12
CA LEU A 10 23.60 -7.32 -12.03
C LEU A 10 23.20 -7.66 -10.59
N ASP A 11 23.99 -8.49 -9.90
CA ASP A 11 23.82 -8.78 -8.47
C ASP A 11 23.87 -7.49 -7.62
N ARG A 12 24.86 -6.63 -7.88
CA ARG A 12 25.05 -5.36 -7.16
C ARG A 12 23.92 -4.34 -7.36
N HIS A 13 23.24 -4.32 -8.50
CA HIS A 13 22.19 -3.33 -8.81
C HIS A 13 20.79 -3.96 -8.94
N SER A 14 20.65 -5.26 -8.65
CA SER A 14 19.40 -5.99 -8.73
C SER A 14 18.33 -5.37 -7.84
N LEU A 15 18.69 -5.03 -6.60
CA LEU A 15 17.81 -4.38 -5.63
C LEU A 15 17.31 -3.03 -6.13
N GLU A 16 18.21 -2.19 -6.65
CA GLU A 16 17.86 -0.88 -7.20
C GLU A 16 16.93 -1.00 -8.40
N LEU A 17 17.20 -1.96 -9.30
CA LEU A 17 16.36 -2.22 -10.46
C LEU A 17 14.97 -2.70 -10.05
N ILE A 18 14.88 -3.62 -9.08
CA ILE A 18 13.60 -4.12 -8.55
C ILE A 18 12.79 -2.98 -7.92
N ILE A 19 13.42 -2.16 -7.07
CA ILE A 19 12.75 -1.02 -6.43
C ILE A 19 12.35 0.02 -7.50
N GLY A 20 13.19 0.25 -8.50
CA GLY A 20 12.91 1.17 -9.61
C GLY A 20 11.71 0.73 -10.44
N LEU A 21 11.61 -0.57 -10.76
CA LEU A 21 10.45 -1.14 -11.44
C LEU A 21 9.19 -1.05 -10.57
N ALA A 22 9.30 -1.30 -9.27
CA ALA A 22 8.18 -1.13 -8.34
C ALA A 22 7.71 0.33 -8.28
N LEU A 23 8.63 1.30 -8.22
CA LEU A 23 8.31 2.73 -8.28
C LEU A 23 7.60 3.11 -9.57
N LEU A 24 8.05 2.59 -10.71
CA LEU A 24 7.40 2.83 -12.00
C LEU A 24 5.99 2.24 -12.01
N GLY A 25 5.83 0.98 -11.58
CA GLY A 25 4.53 0.30 -11.56
C GLY A 25 3.52 1.00 -10.65
N VAL A 26 3.92 1.31 -9.41
CA VAL A 26 3.05 2.04 -8.46
C VAL A 26 2.82 3.48 -8.90
N GLY A 27 3.83 4.13 -9.48
CA GLY A 27 3.68 5.49 -10.02
C GLY A 27 2.63 5.54 -11.11
N LEU A 28 2.64 4.56 -12.00
CA LEU A 28 1.65 4.42 -13.06
C LEU A 28 0.25 4.08 -12.49
N SER A 29 0.17 3.23 -11.47
CA SER A 29 -1.10 2.89 -10.82
C SER A 29 -1.74 4.08 -10.08
N VAL A 30 -0.97 5.08 -9.66
CA VAL A 30 -1.48 6.34 -9.09
C VAL A 30 -1.81 7.36 -10.17
N LEU A 31 -1.00 7.41 -11.24
CA LEU A 31 -1.18 8.37 -12.33
C LEU A 31 -2.51 8.19 -13.05
N PHE A 32 -2.89 6.95 -13.40
CA PHE A 32 -4.13 6.71 -14.14
C PHE A 32 -5.38 7.18 -13.39
N PRO A 33 -5.60 6.83 -12.10
CA PRO A 33 -6.72 7.36 -11.33
C PRO A 33 -6.74 8.89 -11.25
N LEU A 34 -5.57 9.55 -11.10
CA LEU A 34 -5.49 11.01 -11.10
C LEU A 34 -5.96 11.61 -12.43
N LEU A 35 -5.55 11.02 -13.56
CA LEU A 35 -6.02 11.44 -14.88
C LEU A 35 -7.52 11.25 -15.04
N GLY A 36 -8.08 10.18 -14.48
CA GLY A 36 -9.53 9.90 -14.48
C GLY A 36 -10.31 10.91 -13.64
N VAL A 37 -9.79 11.31 -12.47
CA VAL A 37 -10.38 12.36 -11.63
C VAL A 37 -10.44 13.70 -12.36
N VAL A 38 -9.38 14.07 -13.09
CA VAL A 38 -9.31 15.32 -13.87
C VAL A 38 -10.14 15.25 -15.16
N GLY A 39 -10.57 14.04 -15.58
CA GLY A 39 -11.36 13.84 -16.80
C GLY A 39 -10.53 13.79 -18.09
N LEU A 40 -9.22 13.53 -17.98
CA LEU A 40 -8.33 13.35 -19.15
C LEU A 40 -8.45 11.95 -19.76
N ILE A 41 -8.92 10.99 -18.97
CA ILE A 41 -9.25 9.61 -19.38
C ILE A 41 -10.61 9.22 -18.78
N PRO A 42 -11.25 8.13 -19.26
CA PRO A 42 -12.47 7.61 -18.64
C PRO A 42 -12.27 7.41 -17.13
N PRO A 43 -13.16 7.95 -16.28
CA PRO A 43 -13.04 7.84 -14.84
C PRO A 43 -13.27 6.39 -14.38
N GLN A 44 -12.84 6.09 -13.15
CA GLN A 44 -13.27 4.88 -12.48
C GLN A 44 -14.74 5.03 -12.11
N GLU A 45 -15.57 4.15 -12.65
CA GLU A 45 -17.03 4.15 -12.43
C GLU A 45 -17.45 3.09 -11.40
N THR A 46 -16.57 2.12 -11.12
CA THR A 46 -16.90 0.97 -10.29
C THR A 46 -15.95 0.75 -9.12
N ARG A 47 -16.50 0.23 -8.03
CA ARG A 47 -15.78 -0.21 -6.83
C ARG A 47 -16.40 -1.49 -6.30
N GLU A 48 -15.56 -2.43 -5.89
CA GLU A 48 -16.01 -3.64 -5.20
C GLU A 48 -16.42 -3.36 -3.75
N VAL A 49 -17.57 -3.88 -3.33
CA VAL A 49 -18.15 -3.75 -2.00
C VAL A 49 -18.65 -5.10 -1.50
N THR A 50 -18.77 -5.27 -0.17
CA THR A 50 -19.34 -6.48 0.42
C THR A 50 -20.83 -6.32 0.64
N LEU A 51 -21.62 -7.33 0.28
CA LEU A 51 -23.06 -7.34 0.51
C LEU A 51 -23.42 -7.79 1.94
N ASN A 52 -24.57 -7.30 2.41
CA ASN A 52 -25.17 -7.80 3.64
C ASN A 52 -25.66 -9.25 3.45
N SER A 53 -25.53 -10.05 4.51
CA SER A 53 -25.95 -11.46 4.56
C SER A 53 -27.44 -11.62 4.21
N ASP A 54 -28.27 -10.64 4.60
CA ASP A 54 -29.71 -10.63 4.31
C ASP A 54 -30.03 -10.33 2.83
N THR A 55 -29.04 -9.83 2.08
CA THR A 55 -29.11 -9.56 0.64
C THR A 55 -28.42 -10.67 -0.19
N GLU A 56 -27.95 -11.73 0.47
CA GLU A 56 -27.36 -12.90 -0.19
C GLU A 56 -28.46 -13.69 -0.93
N VAL A 57 -28.13 -14.20 -2.13
CA VAL A 57 -28.98 -15.18 -2.80
C VAL A 57 -28.98 -16.44 -1.93
N THR A 58 -30.07 -16.65 -1.18
CA THR A 58 -30.26 -17.86 -0.36
C THR A 58 -30.36 -19.04 -1.31
N ALA A 59 -29.29 -19.83 -1.40
CA ALA A 59 -29.32 -21.05 -2.16
C ALA A 59 -29.88 -22.21 -1.30
N PRO A 60 -30.55 -23.20 -1.91
CA PRO A 60 -31.13 -24.31 -1.17
C PRO A 60 -30.05 -25.10 -0.43
N SER A 61 -30.25 -25.31 0.87
CA SER A 61 -29.42 -26.15 1.72
C SER A 61 -30.15 -27.44 2.09
N GLY A 62 -29.53 -28.60 1.85
CA GLY A 62 -30.10 -29.93 2.12
C GLY A 62 -29.03 -31.02 2.14
N ASP A 63 -29.27 -32.11 2.86
CA ASP A 63 -28.37 -33.30 2.96
C ASP A 63 -26.90 -33.00 3.28
N GLY A 64 -26.65 -32.04 4.18
CA GLY A 64 -25.29 -31.68 4.58
C GLY A 64 -24.51 -30.86 3.54
N VAL A 65 -25.18 -30.40 2.48
CA VAL A 65 -24.62 -29.51 1.46
C VAL A 65 -25.27 -28.15 1.59
N SER A 66 -24.45 -27.12 1.76
CA SER A 66 -24.85 -25.72 1.65
C SER A 66 -24.25 -25.11 0.40
N LEU A 67 -25.07 -24.40 -0.36
CA LEU A 67 -24.63 -23.52 -1.44
C LEU A 67 -24.70 -22.09 -0.88
N SER A 68 -23.65 -21.29 -1.10
CA SER A 68 -23.60 -19.87 -0.72
C SER A 68 -23.21 -19.05 -1.93
N GLY A 69 -23.78 -17.85 -2.04
CA GLY A 69 -23.57 -16.94 -3.16
C GLY A 69 -22.31 -16.09 -2.98
N THR A 70 -22.00 -15.26 -3.99
CA THR A 70 -20.87 -14.35 -3.91
C THR A 70 -21.17 -13.19 -2.96
N ARG A 71 -20.39 -13.07 -1.88
CA ARG A 71 -20.44 -11.98 -0.88
C ARG A 71 -19.95 -10.62 -1.40
N GLN A 72 -19.46 -10.58 -2.63
CA GLN A 72 -18.90 -9.40 -3.28
C GLN A 72 -19.89 -8.87 -4.31
N ALA A 73 -20.05 -7.55 -4.36
CA ALA A 73 -20.81 -6.84 -5.37
C ALA A 73 -20.00 -5.67 -5.92
N GLU A 74 -20.35 -5.24 -7.13
CA GLU A 74 -19.77 -4.06 -7.75
C GLU A 74 -20.74 -2.88 -7.54
N LEU A 75 -20.26 -1.84 -6.87
CA LEU A 75 -20.93 -0.55 -6.77
C LEU A 75 -20.54 0.27 -8.00
N THR A 76 -21.51 0.52 -8.87
CA THR A 76 -21.37 1.37 -10.05
C THR A 76 -22.01 2.72 -9.78
N VAL A 77 -21.30 3.80 -10.11
CA VAL A 77 -21.83 5.17 -10.11
C VAL A 77 -21.98 5.61 -11.55
N ASP A 78 -23.23 5.75 -12.00
CA ASP A 78 -23.54 6.22 -13.35
C ASP A 78 -23.22 7.73 -13.46
N ASP A 79 -22.47 8.11 -14.51
CA ASP A 79 -22.03 9.49 -14.79
C ASP A 79 -21.38 10.21 -13.58
N PRO A 80 -20.24 9.73 -13.06
CA PRO A 80 -19.69 10.22 -11.81
C PRO A 80 -19.25 11.69 -11.94
N GLY A 81 -19.74 12.52 -11.02
CA GLY A 81 -19.31 13.91 -10.86
C GLY A 81 -17.88 14.00 -10.30
N LEU A 82 -17.35 15.21 -10.17
CA LEU A 82 -15.98 15.40 -9.65
C LEU A 82 -15.79 14.83 -8.23
N LEU A 83 -16.78 15.02 -7.35
CA LEU A 83 -16.71 14.51 -5.99
C LEU A 83 -16.73 12.98 -5.96
N ASP A 84 -17.59 12.35 -6.76
CA ASP A 84 -17.71 10.89 -6.84
C ASP A 84 -16.43 10.26 -7.37
N ARG A 85 -15.81 10.87 -8.39
CA ARG A 85 -14.49 10.45 -8.89
C ARG A 85 -13.42 10.50 -7.81
N VAL A 86 -13.42 11.55 -6.99
CA VAL A 86 -12.47 11.67 -5.86
C VAL A 86 -12.77 10.63 -4.79
N LEU A 87 -14.04 10.35 -4.48
CA LEU A 87 -14.42 9.32 -3.50
C LEU A 87 -14.08 7.90 -3.98
N LEU A 88 -14.27 7.63 -5.28
CA LEU A 88 -13.96 6.34 -5.92
C LEU A 88 -12.46 6.09 -6.02
N ALA A 89 -11.67 7.07 -6.47
CA ALA A 89 -10.23 6.91 -6.65
C ALA A 89 -9.39 7.24 -5.40
N GLY A 90 -9.94 8.04 -4.47
CA GLY A 90 -9.21 8.65 -3.36
C GLY A 90 -8.43 7.67 -2.47
N PRO A 91 -9.06 6.61 -1.94
CA PRO A 91 -8.35 5.62 -1.12
C PRO A 91 -7.17 4.97 -1.85
N GLY A 92 -7.35 4.59 -3.12
CA GLY A 92 -6.30 4.00 -3.94
C GLY A 92 -5.15 4.97 -4.23
N ILE A 93 -5.46 6.23 -4.50
CA ILE A 93 -4.44 7.29 -4.68
C ILE A 93 -3.62 7.47 -3.39
N VAL A 94 -4.28 7.59 -2.24
CA VAL A 94 -3.60 7.75 -0.94
C VAL A 94 -2.72 6.55 -0.64
N GLN A 95 -3.22 5.33 -0.83
CA GLN A 95 -2.43 4.11 -0.67
C GLN A 95 -1.20 4.11 -1.58
N GLY A 96 -1.38 4.39 -2.87
CA GLY A 96 -0.29 4.40 -3.83
C GLY A 96 0.76 5.47 -3.53
N VAL A 97 0.36 6.66 -3.08
CA VAL A 97 1.29 7.73 -2.64
C VAL A 97 2.09 7.28 -1.42
N LEU A 98 1.46 6.67 -0.41
CA LEU A 98 2.17 6.16 0.76
C LEU A 98 3.17 5.06 0.36
N VAL A 99 2.80 4.17 -0.55
CA VAL A 99 3.70 3.13 -1.08
C VAL A 99 4.86 3.76 -1.85
N LEU A 100 4.63 4.78 -2.68
CA LEU A 100 5.70 5.52 -3.38
C LEU A 100 6.69 6.15 -2.40
N VAL A 101 6.20 6.73 -1.30
CA VAL A 101 7.07 7.27 -0.25
C VAL A 101 7.93 6.16 0.36
N VAL A 102 7.33 5.02 0.72
CA VAL A 102 8.07 3.86 1.27
C VAL A 102 9.13 3.36 0.28
N LEU A 103 8.76 3.13 -0.98
CA LEU A 103 9.68 2.65 -2.02
C LEU A 103 10.80 3.66 -2.30
N THR A 104 10.50 4.96 -2.29
CA THR A 104 11.50 6.01 -2.47
C THR A 104 12.51 6.01 -1.32
N LEU A 105 12.05 5.82 -0.09
CA LEU A 105 12.93 5.71 1.08
C LEU A 105 13.80 4.44 1.02
N LEU A 106 13.24 3.31 0.58
CA LEU A 106 13.99 2.08 0.34
C LEU A 106 15.05 2.26 -0.74
N MET A 107 14.70 2.91 -1.86
CA MET A 107 15.66 3.26 -2.92
C MET A 107 16.79 4.13 -2.36
N GLN A 108 16.47 5.14 -1.55
CA GLN A 108 17.49 5.99 -0.94
C GLN A 108 18.42 5.22 0.01
N ILE A 109 17.91 4.23 0.75
CA ILE A 109 18.73 3.35 1.58
C ILE A 109 19.63 2.47 0.71
N ALA A 110 19.08 1.87 -0.35
CA ALA A 110 19.83 1.04 -1.31
C ALA A 110 20.97 1.82 -1.97
N LEU A 111 20.70 3.03 -2.46
CA LEU A 111 21.71 3.91 -3.06
C LEU A 111 22.79 4.32 -2.06
N THR A 112 22.44 4.52 -0.79
CA THR A 112 23.42 4.82 0.27
C THR A 112 24.36 3.62 0.44
N PHE A 113 23.81 2.40 0.47
CA PHE A 113 24.60 1.18 0.57
C PHE A 113 25.52 0.96 -0.64
N SER A 114 25.01 1.12 -1.87
CA SER A 114 25.80 0.93 -3.09
C SER A 114 26.96 1.93 -3.23
N GLY A 115 26.77 3.14 -2.72
CA GLY A 115 27.73 4.24 -2.80
C GLY A 115 28.82 4.22 -1.73
N SER A 116 28.45 4.18 -0.44
CA SER A 116 29.42 4.23 0.66
C SER A 116 29.75 2.87 1.28
N GLY A 117 28.95 1.83 1.00
CA GLY A 117 29.06 0.54 1.69
C GLY A 117 28.59 0.56 3.15
N GLU A 118 28.06 1.70 3.63
CA GLU A 118 27.72 1.90 5.04
C GLU A 118 26.23 1.70 5.30
N PHE A 119 25.90 0.68 6.10
CA PHE A 119 24.53 0.46 6.58
C PHE A 119 24.14 1.37 7.74
N PHE A 120 25.05 1.60 8.68
CA PHE A 120 24.79 2.25 9.96
C PHE A 120 25.02 3.76 9.90
N VAL A 121 24.19 4.44 9.10
CA VAL A 121 24.15 5.91 9.07
C VAL A 121 22.86 6.38 9.73
N ARG A 122 22.93 7.36 10.63
CA ARG A 122 21.77 7.91 11.36
C ARG A 122 20.62 8.35 10.44
N ARG A 123 20.93 8.75 9.21
CA ARG A 123 19.94 9.09 8.18
C ARG A 123 19.11 7.88 7.76
N ASN A 124 19.72 6.70 7.59
CA ASN A 124 19.01 5.47 7.23
C ASN A 124 18.11 4.97 8.37
N THR A 125 18.55 5.14 9.62
CA THR A 125 17.71 4.89 10.80
C THR A 125 16.43 5.73 10.77
N ARG A 126 16.54 7.04 10.48
CA ARG A 126 15.36 7.92 10.34
C ARG A 126 14.45 7.49 9.19
N ARG A 127 15.02 7.13 8.04
CA ARG A 127 14.26 6.61 6.89
C ARG A 127 13.50 5.34 7.23
N LEU A 128 14.08 4.41 7.98
CA LEU A 128 13.41 3.18 8.44
C LEU A 128 12.23 3.48 9.38
N TYR A 129 12.37 4.43 10.32
CA TYR A 129 11.23 4.88 11.13
C TYR A 129 10.13 5.50 10.27
N THR A 130 10.48 6.32 9.27
CA THR A 130 9.48 6.88 8.35
C THR A 130 8.79 5.80 7.52
N ILE A 131 9.52 4.77 7.08
CA ILE A 131 8.92 3.59 6.41
C ILE A 131 7.94 2.90 7.35
N ALA A 132 8.32 2.66 8.60
CA ALA A 132 7.46 2.03 9.59
C ALA A 132 6.15 2.81 9.81
N VAL A 133 6.25 4.14 9.96
CA VAL A 133 5.07 5.01 10.06
C VAL A 133 4.23 4.95 8.78
N GLY A 134 4.85 5.00 7.60
CA GLY A 134 4.14 4.88 6.33
C GLY A 134 3.36 3.57 6.21
N LEU A 135 3.96 2.44 6.60
CA LEU A 135 3.29 1.14 6.63
C LEU A 135 2.13 1.12 7.64
N LEU A 136 2.30 1.72 8.81
CA LEU A 136 1.23 1.82 9.80
C LEU A 136 0.06 2.67 9.27
N LEU A 137 0.35 3.78 8.59
CA LEU A 137 -0.67 4.61 7.95
C LEU A 137 -1.39 3.85 6.84
N ILE A 138 -0.69 3.06 6.01
CA ILE A 138 -1.33 2.18 5.02
C ILE A 138 -2.27 1.19 5.71
N ALA A 139 -1.85 0.59 6.83
CA ALA A 139 -2.65 -0.40 7.54
C ALA A 139 -3.90 0.18 8.22
N THR A 140 -3.95 1.49 8.46
CA THR A 140 -4.97 2.12 9.30
C THR A 140 -5.79 3.20 8.58
N VAL A 141 -5.11 4.15 7.95
CA VAL A 141 -5.74 5.28 7.27
C VAL A 141 -6.43 4.86 5.98
N VAL A 142 -5.83 3.94 5.21
CA VAL A 142 -6.42 3.50 3.92
C VAL A 142 -7.77 2.80 4.15
N PRO A 143 -7.89 1.78 5.04
CA PRO A 143 -9.18 1.16 5.32
C PRO A 143 -10.20 2.12 5.94
N ALA A 144 -9.74 3.09 6.74
CA ALA A 144 -10.63 4.14 7.27
C ALA A 144 -11.18 5.04 6.14
N LEU A 145 -10.34 5.38 5.17
CA LEU A 145 -10.74 6.19 4.03
C LEU A 145 -11.67 5.40 3.09
N GLU A 146 -11.48 4.10 2.91
CA GLU A 146 -12.41 3.23 2.20
C GLU A 146 -13.79 3.22 2.86
N VAL A 147 -13.84 3.05 4.19
CA VAL A 147 -15.08 3.13 4.98
C VAL A 147 -15.78 4.48 4.78
N VAL A 148 -15.06 5.59 4.97
CA VAL A 148 -15.63 6.94 4.88
C VAL A 148 -16.12 7.24 3.46
N THR A 149 -15.31 6.94 2.44
CA THR A 149 -15.67 7.23 1.04
C THR A 149 -16.82 6.35 0.56
N THR A 150 -16.86 5.07 0.95
CA THR A 150 -17.98 4.17 0.61
C THR A 150 -19.26 4.59 1.34
N THR A 151 -19.17 5.00 2.61
CA THR A 151 -20.32 5.57 3.33
C THR A 151 -20.86 6.80 2.61
N ALA A 152 -19.98 7.72 2.20
CA ALA A 152 -20.37 8.93 1.49
C ALA A 152 -21.01 8.64 0.13
N LEU A 153 -20.55 7.62 -0.59
CA LEU A 153 -21.09 7.22 -1.90
C LEU A 153 -22.48 6.59 -1.81
N VAL A 154 -22.75 5.84 -0.75
CA VAL A 154 -23.99 5.06 -0.63
C VAL A 154 -25.04 5.77 0.24
N SER A 155 -24.63 6.71 1.10
CA SER A 155 -25.56 7.42 2.01
C SER A 155 -26.68 8.14 1.25
N GLY A 156 -27.93 7.90 1.68
CA GLY A 156 -29.11 8.50 1.06
C GLY A 156 -29.58 7.79 -0.22
N THR A 157 -28.95 6.68 -0.60
CA THR A 157 -29.37 5.85 -1.73
C THR A 157 -30.17 4.61 -1.25
N PRO A 158 -31.00 4.00 -2.11
CA PRO A 158 -31.68 2.74 -1.78
C PRO A 158 -30.72 1.57 -1.48
N VAL A 159 -29.45 1.68 -1.90
CA VAL A 159 -28.44 0.61 -1.79
C VAL A 159 -27.74 0.62 -0.41
N GLU A 160 -27.96 1.64 0.42
CA GLU A 160 -27.31 1.82 1.73
C GLU A 160 -27.49 0.62 2.66
N GLN A 161 -28.68 0.02 2.66
CA GLN A 161 -29.00 -1.11 3.53
C GLN A 161 -28.40 -2.44 3.04
N ALA A 162 -27.99 -2.50 1.76
CA ALA A 162 -27.43 -3.70 1.14
C ALA A 162 -25.90 -3.77 1.26
N VAL A 163 -25.21 -2.67 1.54
CA VAL A 163 -23.75 -2.59 1.58
C VAL A 163 -23.23 -2.73 3.02
N VAL A 164 -22.38 -3.72 3.26
CA VAL A 164 -21.68 -3.88 4.53
C VAL A 164 -20.39 -3.08 4.51
N ILE A 165 -20.36 -2.03 5.31
CA ILE A 165 -19.16 -1.22 5.52
C ILE A 165 -18.43 -1.75 6.75
N THR A 166 -17.33 -2.45 6.54
CA THR A 166 -16.50 -2.99 7.62
C THR A 166 -15.07 -2.47 7.52
N TYR A 167 -14.56 -1.94 8.62
CA TYR A 167 -13.15 -1.61 8.75
C TYR A 167 -12.33 -2.89 8.94
N ARG A 168 -11.43 -3.18 7.99
CA ARG A 168 -10.53 -4.35 8.05
C ARG A 168 -9.08 -3.91 8.11
N LEU A 169 -8.43 -4.29 9.20
CA LEU A 169 -7.04 -4.00 9.45
C LEU A 169 -6.16 -5.11 8.88
N SER A 170 -5.21 -4.77 8.02
CA SER A 170 -4.26 -5.74 7.48
C SER A 170 -3.23 -6.12 8.56
N GLY A 171 -3.41 -7.30 9.18
CA GLY A 171 -2.49 -7.81 10.19
C GLY A 171 -1.05 -7.95 9.67
N VAL A 172 -0.89 -8.31 8.38
CA VAL A 172 0.42 -8.40 7.71
C VAL A 172 1.08 -7.02 7.62
N THR A 173 0.34 -5.99 7.19
CA THR A 173 0.90 -4.64 7.06
C THR A 173 1.26 -4.05 8.42
N VAL A 174 0.45 -4.31 9.45
CA VAL A 174 0.79 -3.94 10.84
C VAL A 174 2.05 -4.65 11.31
N LEU A 175 2.16 -5.97 11.10
CA LEU A 175 3.35 -6.72 11.45
C LEU A 175 4.60 -6.17 10.77
N LEU A 176 4.52 -5.86 9.47
CA LEU A 176 5.62 -5.24 8.72
C LEU A 176 6.00 -3.87 9.29
N SER A 177 5.03 -3.06 9.75
CA SER A 177 5.31 -1.79 10.40
C SER A 177 6.11 -1.97 11.69
N PHE A 178 5.74 -2.93 12.54
CA PHE A 178 6.48 -3.24 13.77
C PHE A 178 7.87 -3.82 13.48
N LEU A 179 7.98 -4.67 12.48
CA LEU A 179 9.28 -5.20 12.05
C LEU A 179 10.20 -4.08 11.56
N ALA A 180 9.67 -3.11 10.80
CA ALA A 180 10.42 -1.95 10.36
C ALA A 180 10.86 -1.06 11.54
N VAL A 181 10.00 -0.88 12.57
CA VAL A 181 10.39 -0.20 13.82
C VAL A 181 11.53 -0.95 14.52
N ALA A 182 11.42 -2.27 14.66
CA ALA A 182 12.43 -3.09 15.32
C ALA A 182 13.77 -3.01 14.58
N LEU A 183 13.74 -3.09 13.24
CA LEU A 183 14.92 -2.88 12.39
C LEU A 183 15.52 -1.48 12.58
N ALA A 184 14.70 -0.43 12.60
CA ALA A 184 15.17 0.93 12.87
C ALA A 184 15.87 1.02 14.25
N GLY A 185 15.29 0.40 15.28
CA GLY A 185 15.87 0.33 16.62
C GLY A 185 17.22 -0.40 16.64
N ALA A 186 17.34 -1.53 15.94
CA ALA A 186 18.60 -2.27 15.81
C ALA A 186 19.68 -1.42 15.09
N PHE A 187 19.30 -0.72 14.02
CA PHE A 187 20.21 0.18 13.30
C PHE A 187 20.66 1.36 14.16
N ALA A 188 19.76 1.92 14.98
CA ALA A 188 20.09 2.99 15.91
C ALA A 188 21.16 2.54 16.93
N HIS A 189 21.01 1.33 17.48
CA HIS A 189 22.01 0.76 18.38
C HIS A 189 23.35 0.55 17.66
N GLY A 190 23.33 0.01 16.43
CA GLY A 190 24.54 -0.15 15.61
C GLY A 190 25.26 1.18 15.32
N THR A 191 24.52 2.25 15.01
CA THR A 191 25.10 3.58 14.80
C THR A 191 25.79 4.14 16.05
N ARG A 192 25.24 3.84 17.24
CA ARG A 192 25.80 4.30 18.52
C ARG A 192 27.09 3.55 18.87
N LEU A 193 27.09 2.23 18.73
CA LEU A 193 28.29 1.41 18.98
C LEU A 193 29.45 1.83 18.09
N ARG A 194 29.18 2.17 16.83
CA ARG A 194 30.20 2.65 15.89
C ARG A 194 30.79 4.00 16.34
N ALA A 195 29.93 4.96 16.71
CA ALA A 195 30.38 6.25 17.20
C ALA A 195 31.25 6.12 18.47
N ASP A 196 30.88 5.20 19.37
CA ASP A 196 31.66 4.92 20.58
C ASP A 196 33.03 4.29 20.24
N THR A 197 33.13 3.43 19.22
CA THR A 197 34.41 2.85 18.80
C THR A 197 35.33 3.83 18.04
N GLU A 198 34.77 4.74 17.26
CA GLU A 198 35.55 5.76 16.53
C GLU A 198 36.02 6.88 17.46
N GLY A 199 35.37 7.10 18.61
CA GLY A 199 35.78 8.07 19.63
C GLY A 199 36.89 7.58 20.58
N LEU A 200 37.33 6.32 20.45
CA LEU A 200 38.39 5.72 21.27
C LEU A 200 39.75 5.66 20.56
N VAL A 201 39.85 6.16 19.32
CA VAL A 201 41.08 6.20 18.50
C VAL A 201 41.58 7.64 18.38
#